data_AF-A0A022PUD6-F1
#
_entry.id   AF-A0A022PUD6-F1
#
_cell.length_a   1.000
_cell.length_b   1.000
_cell.length_c   1.000
_cell.angle_alpha   90.00
_cell.angle_beta   90.00
_cell.angle_gamma   90.00
#
_symmetry.space_group_name_H-M   'P 1'
#
loop_
_entity.id
_entity.type
_entity.pdbx_description
1 polymer ?
#
loop_
_entity_poly.entity_id
_entity_poly.type
_entity_poly.pdbx_seq_one_letter_code
_entity_poly.pdbx_strand_id
1 'polypeptide(L)' 'ESLRKCGNRRVVFDNKTRDESKKSEQLKQFLYLVDAVVYKNGGKPYTKTDLEISRLSAQIAAIFAEMKLKYERS' A
#
# COMPACT_ATOMS: atom_id res chain seq x y z
N GLU A 1 -15.76 -2.57 -11.15
CA GLU A 1 -14.67 -1.70 -11.64
C GLU A 1 -13.30 -2.06 -11.05
N SER A 2 -13.21 -2.37 -9.75
CA SER A 2 -11.95 -2.59 -9.01
C SER A 2 -11.05 -3.70 -9.56
N LEU A 3 -11.60 -4.88 -9.93
CA LEU A 3 -10.80 -5.98 -10.49
C LEU A 3 -10.05 -5.56 -11.76
N ARG A 4 -10.71 -4.79 -12.64
CA ARG A 4 -10.11 -4.25 -13.86
C ARG A 4 -8.98 -3.27 -13.55
N LYS A 5 -9.16 -2.36 -12.58
CA LYS A 5 -8.10 -1.44 -12.12
C LYS A 5 -6.91 -2.19 -11.52
N CYS A 6 -7.15 -3.33 -10.87
CA CYS A 6 -6.10 -4.20 -10.35
C CYS A 6 -5.45 -5.09 -11.43
N GLY A 7 -5.83 -5.00 -12.70
CA GLY A 7 -5.30 -5.89 -13.75
C GLY A 7 -5.74 -7.35 -13.56
N ASN A 8 -6.92 -7.58 -13.00
CA ASN A 8 -7.51 -8.88 -12.70
C ASN A 8 -6.67 -9.82 -11.81
N ARG A 9 -5.61 -9.31 -11.17
CA ARG A 9 -4.83 -10.00 -10.12
C ARG A 9 -5.77 -10.31 -8.95
N ARG A 10 -6.03 -11.60 -8.72
CA ARG A 10 -6.91 -12.09 -7.65
C ARG A 10 -6.45 -13.45 -7.17
N VAL A 11 -6.64 -13.71 -5.88
CA VAL A 11 -6.45 -15.02 -5.24
C VAL A 11 -7.51 -15.18 -4.16
N VAL A 12 -7.96 -16.40 -3.92
CA VAL A 12 -8.96 -16.73 -2.90
C VAL A 12 -8.30 -17.55 -1.80
N PHE A 13 -8.56 -17.17 -0.56
CA PHE A 13 -8.11 -17.91 0.62
C PHE A 13 -9.30 -18.55 1.33
N ASP A 14 -9.15 -19.83 1.65
CA ASP A 14 -9.99 -20.50 2.65
C ASP A 14 -9.25 -20.45 3.99
N ASN A 15 -9.48 -19.39 4.76
CA ASN A 15 -8.82 -19.19 6.05
C ASN A 15 -9.21 -20.22 7.12
N LYS A 16 -10.20 -21.09 6.86
CA LYS A 16 -10.64 -22.14 7.81
C LYS A 16 -10.04 -23.50 7.49
N THR A 17 -9.41 -23.68 6.33
CA THR A 17 -8.82 -24.96 5.96
C THR A 17 -7.74 -25.38 6.95
N ARG A 18 -7.80 -26.64 7.38
CA ARG A 18 -6.72 -27.29 8.15
C ARG A 18 -5.82 -28.15 7.26
N ASP A 19 -6.16 -28.25 5.98
CA ASP A 19 -5.39 -28.99 4.99
C ASP A 19 -4.14 -28.20 4.59
N GLU A 20 -2.96 -28.70 4.97
CA GLU A 20 -1.68 -28.07 4.70
C GLU A 20 -1.36 -27.96 3.20
N SER A 21 -1.86 -28.89 2.38
CA SER A 21 -1.67 -28.83 0.93
C SER A 21 -2.42 -27.63 0.33
N LYS A 22 -3.67 -27.41 0.79
CA LYS A 22 -4.48 -26.24 0.39
C LYS A 22 -3.86 -24.93 0.86
N LYS A 23 -3.31 -24.88 2.08
CA LYS A 23 -2.59 -23.70 2.58
C LYS A 23 -1.37 -23.40 1.73
N SER A 24 -0.56 -24.41 1.42
CA SER A 24 0.64 -24.27 0.58
C SER A 24 0.27 -23.78 -0.82
N GLU A 25 -0.77 -24.34 -1.43
CA GLU A 25 -1.23 -23.94 -2.75
C GLU A 25 -1.73 -22.49 -2.79
N GLN A 26 -2.53 -22.07 -1.80
CA GLN A 26 -3.00 -20.69 -1.68
C GLN A 26 -1.85 -19.70 -1.51
N LEU A 27 -0.84 -20.05 -0.69
CA LEU A 27 0.34 -19.22 -0.51
C LEU A 27 1.16 -19.10 -1.80
N LYS A 28 1.36 -20.21 -2.54
CA LYS A 28 2.06 -20.19 -3.83
C LYS A 28 1.36 -19.30 -4.85
N GLN A 29 0.04 -19.39 -4.97
CA GLN A 29 -0.75 -18.55 -5.86
C GLN A 29 -0.64 -17.06 -5.49
N PHE A 30 -0.67 -16.75 -4.19
CA PHE A 30 -0.48 -15.39 -3.71
C PHE A 30 0.92 -14.84 -4.05
N LEU A 31 1.98 -15.61 -3.76
CA LEU A 31 3.36 -15.21 -4.02
C LEU A 31 3.62 -15.01 -5.52
N TYR A 32 3.07 -15.87 -6.38
CA TYR A 32 3.13 -15.69 -7.83
C TYR A 32 2.55 -14.33 -8.29
N LEU A 33 1.44 -13.90 -7.69
CA LEU A 33 0.85 -12.59 -8.00
C LEU A 33 1.72 -11.44 -7.46
N VAL A 34 2.35 -11.60 -6.30
CA VAL A 34 3.28 -10.59 -5.76
C VAL A 34 4.50 -10.45 -6.67
N ASP A 35 5.11 -11.55 -7.08
CA ASP A 35 6.26 -11.55 -7.99
C ASP A 35 5.93 -10.88 -9.32
N ALA A 36 4.74 -11.13 -9.87
CA ALA A 36 4.28 -10.45 -11.08
C ALA A 36 4.18 -8.92 -10.90
N VAL A 37 3.81 -8.44 -9.71
CA VAL A 37 3.77 -7.01 -9.39
C VAL A 37 5.16 -6.43 -9.24
N VAL A 38 6.05 -7.14 -8.53
CA VAL A 38 7.45 -6.76 -8.38
C VAL A 38 8.11 -6.62 -9.75
N TYR A 39 7.95 -7.62 -10.61
CA TYR A 39 8.47 -7.60 -11.98
C TYR A 39 7.90 -6.42 -12.78
N LYS A 40 6.58 -6.23 -12.76
CA LYS A 40 5.92 -5.12 -13.48
C LYS A 40 6.40 -3.74 -13.01
N ASN A 41 6.73 -3.61 -11.72
CA ASN A 41 7.21 -2.37 -11.15
C ASN A 41 8.74 -2.19 -11.27
N GLY A 42 9.45 -3.10 -11.95
CA GLY A 42 10.91 -3.06 -12.06
C GLY A 42 11.60 -3.17 -10.70
N GLY A 43 11.03 -3.94 -9.77
CA GLY A 43 11.53 -4.10 -8.41
C GLY A 43 11.26 -2.93 -7.47
N LYS A 44 10.63 -1.84 -7.94
CA LYS A 44 10.40 -0.64 -7.13
C LYS A 44 9.12 -0.80 -6.30
N PRO A 45 9.20 -0.62 -4.97
CA PRO A 45 8.00 -0.60 -4.13
C PRO A 45 7.16 0.65 -4.44
N TYR A 46 5.91 0.64 -3.97
CA TYR A 46 5.09 1.85 -4.03
C TYR A 46 5.71 2.96 -3.17
N THR A 47 5.95 4.11 -3.80
CA THR A 47 6.38 5.34 -3.14
C THR A 47 5.41 6.45 -3.50
N LYS A 48 5.17 7.38 -2.56
CA LYS A 48 4.59 8.67 -2.92
C LYS A 48 5.61 9.44 -3.76
N THR A 49 5.14 10.25 -4.69
CA THR A 49 6.02 11.13 -5.46
C THR A 49 6.67 12.17 -4.56
N ASP A 50 7.84 12.66 -4.94
CA ASP A 50 8.52 13.73 -4.19
C ASP A 50 7.61 14.97 -4.06
N LEU A 51 6.83 15.28 -5.10
CA LEU A 51 5.82 16.34 -5.07
C LEU A 51 4.74 16.11 -4.00
N GLU A 52 4.23 14.88 -3.86
CA GLU A 52 3.24 14.55 -2.84
C GLU A 52 3.85 14.60 -1.43
N ILE A 53 5.09 14.14 -1.27
CA ILE A 53 5.82 14.22 0.00
C ILE A 53 6.04 15.69 0.40
N SER A 54 6.53 16.52 -0.53
CA SER A 54 6.74 17.95 -0.28
C SER A 54 5.44 18.69 0.03
N ARG A 55 4.33 18.33 -0.63
CA ARG A 55 3.02 18.91 -0.33
C ARG A 55 2.56 18.56 1.08
N LEU A 56 2.71 17.30 1.47
CA LEU A 56 2.37 16.84 2.82
C LEU A 56 3.26 17.50 3.88
N SER A 57 4.57 17.63 3.63
CA SER A 57 5.47 18.29 4.57
C SER A 57 5.15 19.78 4.73
N ALA A 58 4.80 20.46 3.64
CA ALA A 58 4.39 21.87 3.69
C ALA A 58 3.07 22.05 4.47
N GLN A 59 2.09 21.16 4.26
CA GLN A 59 0.84 21.19 5.04
C GLN A 59 1.08 20.95 6.54
N ILE A 60 1.93 19.98 6.88
CA ILE A 60 2.31 19.71 8.26
C ILE A 60 3.00 20.93 8.89
N ALA A 61 3.93 21.57 8.16
CA ALA A 61 4.62 22.77 8.63
C ALA A 61 3.63 23.94 8.88
N ALA A 62 2.65 24.13 7.99
CA ALA A 62 1.62 25.15 8.16
C ALA A 62 0.76 24.89 9.42
N ILE A 63 0.33 23.64 9.64
CA ILE A 63 -0.42 23.27 10.85
C ILE A 63 0.39 23.56 12.11
N PHE A 64 1.68 23.20 12.13
CA PHE A 64 2.52 23.50 13.29
C PHE A 64 2.71 25.01 13.52
N ALA A 65 2.84 25.81 12.46
CA ALA A 65 2.92 27.26 12.58
C ALA A 65 1.63 27.85 13.15
N GLU A 66 0.47 27.40 12.69
CA GLU A 66 -0.84 27.80 13.22
C GLU A 66 -1.01 27.41 14.69
N MET A 67 -0.60 26.20 15.07
CA MET A 67 -0.62 25.75 16.46
C MET A 67 0.29 26.60 17.35
N LYS A 68 1.49 26.93 16.88
CA LYS A 68 2.44 27.77 17.61
C LYS A 68 1.89 29.18 17.84
N LEU A 69 1.33 29.80 16.80
CA LEU A 69 0.66 31.10 16.91
C LEU A 69 -0.51 31.07 17.89
N LYS A 70 -1.28 29.98 17.92
CA LYS A 70 -2.40 29.83 18.86
C LYS A 70 -1.92 29.72 20.31
N TYR A 71 -0.82 29.01 20.55
CA TYR A 71 -0.22 28.86 21.87
C TYR A 71 0.43 30.16 22.37
N GLU A 72 1.13 30.90 21.51
CA GLU A 72 1.75 32.18 21.88
C GLU A 72 0.73 33.29 22.16
N ARG A 73 -0.51 33.12 21.70
CA ARG A 73 -1.62 34.06 21.92
C ARG A 73 -2.48 33.73 23.16
N SER A 74 -2.16 32.68 23.91
CA SER A 74 -2.81 32.30 25.18
C SER A 74 -1.90 32.59 26.36
#